data_AF-A0A7J2R5D1-F1
#
_entry.id   AF-A0A7J2R5D1-F1
#
_cell.length_a   1.000
_cell.length_b   1.000
_cell.length_c   1.000
_cell.angle_alpha   90.00
_cell.angle_beta   90.00
_cell.angle_gamma   90.00
#
_symmetry.space_group_name_H-M   'P 1'
#
loop_
_entity.id
_entity.type
_entity.pdbx_description
1 polymer ?
#
loop_
_entity_poly.entity_id
_entity_poly.type
_entity_poly.pdbx_seq_one_letter_code
_entity_poly.pdbx_strand_id
1 'polypeptide(L)' 'MIALGSPIEHAEVSVGDASETTGKNGNYVFQVDKGIYTVSVVDSHGNTDSREVRVKPGEIIQVTFELGAAGRPATGAGH' A
#
# COMPACT_ATOMS: atom_id res chain seq x y z
N MET A 1 13.69 11.68 13.27
CA MET A 1 13.08 10.34 13.21
C MET A 1 11.68 10.52 12.65
N ILE A 2 11.46 10.22 11.37
CA ILE A 2 10.10 10.14 10.80
C ILE A 2 9.58 8.78 11.24
N ALA A 3 8.72 8.77 12.25
CA ALA A 3 8.02 7.55 12.64
C ALA A 3 7.00 7.25 11.52
N LEU A 4 7.22 6.17 10.77
CA LEU A 4 6.20 5.60 9.91
C LEU A 4 4.96 5.33 10.78
N GLY A 5 3.78 5.73 10.30
CA GLY A 5 2.52 5.50 11.02
C GLY A 5 2.25 3.99 11.25
N SER A 6 1.17 3.69 11.99
CA SER A 6 0.74 2.29 12.16
C SER A 6 0.45 1.63 10.81
N PRO A 7 0.77 0.33 10.62
CA PRO A 7 0.41 -0.40 9.42
C PRO A 7 -1.12 -0.41 9.25
N ILE A 8 -1.56 -0.34 8.00
CA ILE A 8 -2.98 -0.39 7.63
C ILE A 8 -3.25 -1.78 7.05
N GLU A 9 -3.98 -2.63 7.77
CA GLU A 9 -4.47 -3.91 7.26
C GLU A 9 -5.71 -3.68 6.37
N HIS A 10 -5.91 -4.54 5.37
CA HIS A 10 -7.05 -4.49 4.45
C HIS A 10 -7.16 -3.24 3.58
N ALA A 11 -6.09 -2.47 3.41
CA ALA A 11 -6.03 -1.46 2.35
C ALA A 11 -5.93 -2.17 1.00
N GLU A 12 -6.76 -1.79 0.03
CA GLU A 12 -6.67 -2.27 -1.35
C GLU A 12 -5.51 -1.55 -2.04
N VAL A 13 -4.63 -2.33 -2.65
CA VAL A 13 -3.48 -1.87 -3.43
C VAL A 13 -3.66 -2.35 -4.87
N SER A 14 -3.46 -1.46 -5.84
CA SER A 14 -3.58 -1.78 -7.26
C SER A 14 -2.30 -1.46 -8.01
N VAL A 15 -1.88 -2.36 -8.90
CA VAL A 15 -0.72 -2.23 -9.80
C VAL A 15 -1.10 -2.76 -11.19
N GLY A 16 -1.25 -1.85 -12.16
CA GLY A 16 -1.73 -2.23 -13.48
C GLY A 16 -3.14 -2.83 -13.40
N ASP A 17 -3.33 -4.03 -13.93
CA ASP A 17 -4.61 -4.77 -13.90
C ASP A 17 -4.79 -5.65 -12.66
N ALA A 18 -3.81 -5.69 -11.75
CA ALA A 18 -3.86 -6.46 -10.52
C ALA A 18 -4.28 -5.60 -9.33
N SER A 19 -5.09 -6.13 -8.43
CA SER A 19 -5.34 -5.56 -7.10
C SER A 19 -5.34 -6.63 -6.02
N GLU A 20 -4.94 -6.26 -4.80
CA GLU A 20 -4.96 -7.12 -3.63
C GLU A 20 -4.98 -6.30 -2.34
N THR A 21 -5.27 -6.92 -1.20
CA THR A 21 -5.31 -6.23 0.09
C THR A 21 -4.05 -6.41 0.94
N THR A 22 -3.67 -5.39 1.71
CA THR A 22 -2.55 -5.47 2.66
C THR A 22 -2.86 -6.43 3.81
N GLY A 23 -1.85 -7.17 4.26
CA GLY A 23 -1.95 -8.02 5.45
C GLY A 23 -1.80 -7.25 6.77
N LYS A 24 -1.81 -7.96 7.91
CA LYS A 24 -1.64 -7.40 9.27
C LYS A 24 -0.43 -6.50 9.47
N ASN A 25 0.61 -6.69 8.67
CA ASN A 25 1.84 -5.90 8.70
C ASN A 25 1.79 -4.67 7.76
N GLY A 26 0.66 -4.41 7.11
CA GLY A 26 0.48 -3.29 6.19
C GLY A 26 1.14 -3.48 4.82
N ASN A 27 1.57 -4.69 4.48
CA ASN A 27 2.31 -4.97 3.25
C ASN A 27 1.58 -5.96 2.35
N TYR A 28 1.82 -5.83 1.05
CA TYR A 28 1.55 -6.83 0.03
C TYR A 28 2.66 -6.79 -1.04
N VAL A 29 2.90 -7.89 -1.74
CA VAL A 29 3.94 -7.99 -2.78
C VAL A 29 3.30 -8.45 -4.09
N PHE A 30 3.45 -7.63 -5.13
CA PHE A 30 3.08 -7.98 -6.50
C PHE A 30 4.29 -8.52 -7.26
N GLN A 31 4.05 -9.54 -8.09
CA GLN A 31 4.97 -9.92 -9.17
C GLN A 31 4.39 -9.37 -10.47
N VAL A 32 5.15 -8.51 -11.16
CA VAL A 32 4.74 -7.86 -12.40
C VAL A 32 5.87 -7.93 -13.43
N ASP A 33 5.50 -7.82 -14.69
CA ASP A 33 6.47 -7.67 -15.77
C ASP A 33 7.21 -6.33 -15.70
N LYS A 34 8.28 -6.19 -16.49
CA LYS A 34 8.95 -4.89 -16.66
C LYS A 34 7.97 -3.88 -17.25
N GLY A 35 7.95 -2.67 -16.71
CA GLY A 35 6.98 -1.67 -17.13
C GLY A 35 7.01 -0.40 -16.30
N ILE A 36 6.13 0.53 -16.65
CA ILE A 36 5.81 1.70 -15.84
C ILE A 36 4.38 1.47 -15.33
N TYR A 37 4.20 1.57 -14.02
CA TYR A 37 2.94 1.33 -13.35
C TYR A 37 2.59 2.52 -12.46
N THR A 38 1.33 2.90 -12.43
CA THR A 38 0.78 3.69 -11.35
C THR A 38 0.33 2.72 -10.26
N VAL A 39 1.01 2.75 -9.11
CA VAL A 39 0.61 2.01 -7.93
C VAL A 39 -0.33 2.91 -7.13
N SER A 40 -1.52 2.44 -6.81
CA SER A 40 -2.49 3.18 -6.00
C SER A 40 -2.91 2.38 -4.78
N VAL A 41 -3.25 3.08 -3.70
CA VAL A 41 -3.81 2.48 -2.49
C VAL A 41 -5.12 3.17 -2.12
N VAL A 42 -6.06 2.41 -1.58
CA VAL A 42 -7.27 2.92 -0.93
C VAL A 42 -7.52 2.15 0.36
N ASP A 43 -7.80 2.85 1.45
CA ASP A 43 -8.19 2.20 2.72
C ASP A 43 -9.71 2.08 2.87
N SER A 44 -10.14 1.42 3.95
CA SER A 44 -11.56 1.24 4.28
C SER A 44 -12.32 2.53 4.56
N HIS A 45 -11.62 3.65 4.78
CA HIS A 45 -12.22 4.97 5.00
C HIS A 45 -12.23 5.82 3.71
N GLY A 46 -11.72 5.29 2.60
CA GLY A 46 -11.68 5.96 1.31
C GLY A 46 -10.51 6.94 1.14
N ASN A 47 -9.50 6.92 2.02
CA ASN A 47 -8.29 7.71 1.78
C ASN A 47 -7.45 7.02 0.70
N THR A 48 -6.83 7.81 -0.16
CA THR A 48 -6.08 7.32 -1.31
C THR A 48 -4.72 8.00 -1.43
N ASP A 49 -3.78 7.28 -2.04
CA ASP A 49 -2.51 7.82 -2.51
C ASP A 49 -2.05 7.00 -3.73
N SER A 50 -1.22 7.58 -4.59
CA SER A 50 -0.70 6.90 -5.77
C SER A 50 0.68 7.40 -6.19
N ARG A 51 1.49 6.50 -6.76
CA ARG A 51 2.86 6.78 -7.18
C ARG A 51 3.18 6.03 -8.46
N GLU A 52 3.85 6.71 -9.39
CA GLU A 52 4.40 6.06 -10.58
C GLU A 52 5.70 5.32 -10.20
N VAL A 53 5.83 4.09 -10.70
CA VAL A 53 6.96 3.20 -10.46
C VAL A 53 7.40 2.58 -11.77
N ARG A 54 8.71 2.59 -12.02
CA ARG A 54 9.32 1.93 -13.17
C ARG A 54 10.03 0.65 -12.73
N VAL A 55 9.51 -0.51 -13.13
CA VAL A 55 10.08 -1.83 -12.83
C VAL A 55 11.00 -2.29 -13.95
N LYS A 56 12.26 -2.59 -13.64
CA LYS A 56 13.21 -3.26 -14.54
C LYS A 56 13.22 -4.78 -14.31
N PRO A 57 13.69 -5.58 -15.27
CA PRO A 57 13.82 -7.03 -15.10
C PRO A 57 14.64 -7.41 -13.86
N GLY A 58 14.07 -8.26 -13.00
CA GLY A 58 14.72 -8.75 -11.78
C GLY A 58 14.84 -7.73 -10.65
N GLU A 59 14.25 -6.54 -10.80
CA GLU A 59 14.29 -5.49 -9.79
C GLU A 59 13.23 -5.72 -8.70
N ILE A 60 13.60 -5.47 -7.45
CA ILE A 60 12.66 -5.37 -6.33
C ILE A 60 12.54 -3.89 -5.96
N ILE A 61 11.32 -3.36 -6.02
CA ILE A 61 11.04 -1.97 -5.66
C ILE A 61 10.14 -1.96 -4.44
N GLN A 62 10.55 -1.21 -3.41
CA GLN A 62 9.74 -0.96 -2.24
C GLN A 62 9.07 0.42 -2.37
N VAL A 63 7.75 0.45 -2.23
CA VAL A 63 6.95 1.68 -2.22
C VAL A 63 6.20 1.74 -0.91
N THR A 64 6.33 2.87 -0.22
CA THR A 64 5.57 3.17 1.01
C THR A 64 4.58 4.28 0.71
N PHE A 65 3.35 4.10 1.17
CA PHE A 65 2.26 5.07 1.12
C PHE A 65 1.88 5.48 2.55
N GLU A 66 1.65 6.77 2.76
CA GLU A 66 1.27 7.32 4.06
C GLU A 66 -0.10 8.02 3.94
N LEU A 67 -1.17 7.31 4.31
CA LEU A 67 -2.55 7.82 4.26
C LEU A 67 -2.92 8.74 5.44
N GLY A 68 -1.92 9.14 6.24
CA GLY A 68 -2.11 10.01 7.40
C GLY A 68 -2.96 9.40 8.52
N ALA A 69 -3.48 10.26 9.40
CA ALA A 69 -4.30 9.81 10.54
C ALA A 69 -5.65 9.23 10.12
N ALA A 70 -6.19 9.66 8.98
CA ALA A 70 -7.47 9.19 8.46
C ALA A 70 -7.42 7.73 8.00
N GLY A 71 -6.26 7.25 7.54
CA GLY A 71 -6.09 5.85 7.15
C GLY A 71 -5.73 4.89 8.27
N ARG A 72 -5.59 5.38 9.49
CA ARG A 72 -5.29 4.50 10.62
C ARG A 72 -6.50 3.60 10.90
N PRO A 73 -6.31 2.29 11.09
CA PRO A 73 -7.35 1.44 11.62
C PRO A 73 -7.84 2.02 12.95
N ALA A 74 -9.14 1.99 13.20
CA ALA A 74 -9.66 2.31 14.53
C ALA A 74 -9.09 1.29 15.52
N THR A 75 -8.11 1.70 16.34
CA THR A 75 -7.62 0.89 17.46
C THR A 75 -8.69 0.86 18.53
N GLY A 76 -9.66 -0.04 18.39
CA GLY A 76 -10.82 -0.10 19.26
C GLY A 76 -11.45 -1.49 19.31
N ALA A 77 -10.74 -2.48 19.84
CA ALA A 77 -11.34 -3.65 20.49
C ALA A 77 -10.31 -4.38 21.38
N GLY A 78 -10.57 -4.40 22.69
CA GLY A 78 -10.08 -5.43 23.59
C GLY A 78 -9.02 -5.00 24.60
N HIS A 79 -9.46 -4.45 25.74
CA HIS A 79 -9.23 -5.01 27.08
C HIS A 79 -10.33 -4.52 28.02
#